data_AF-A0A3E5A492-F1
#
_entry.id   AF-A0A3E5A492-F1
#
_cell.length_a   1.000
_cell.length_b   1.000
_cell.length_c   1.000
_cell.angle_alpha   90.00
_cell.angle_beta   90.00
_cell.angle_gamma   90.00
#
_symmetry.space_group_name_H-M   'P 1'
#
loop_
_entity.id
_entity.type
_entity.pdbx_description
1 polymer ?
#
loop_
_entity_poly.entity_id
_entity_poly.type
_entity_poly.pdbx_seq_one_letter_code
_entity_poly.pdbx_strand_id
1 'polypeptide(L)'
;MIIFYEYLINEALRIVDLKGTVDDIKAGNDLKEINRIISCLEVNINISLYIQKNIKEGIALNRRLREEYPEIQNMCDVINNMSPNRNENIKSVNASISDELKEILRTDQFGIMTGVLIKHNVVSDIKEFVQEIT
;
A
#
# COMPACT_ATOMS: atom_id res chain seq x y z
N MET A 1 -7.14 1.35 -13.20
CA MET A 1 -6.57 0.45 -12.18
C MET A 1 -5.05 0.49 -12.31
N ILE A 2 -4.27 0.38 -11.24
CA ILE A 2 -2.80 0.31 -11.34
C ILE A 2 -2.42 -1.16 -11.39
N ILE A 3 -1.62 -1.55 -12.38
CA ILE A 3 -1.11 -2.90 -12.54
C ILE A 3 0.39 -2.84 -12.24
N PHE A 4 0.83 -3.71 -11.34
CA PHE A 4 2.23 -3.88 -10.97
C PHE A 4 2.75 -5.21 -11.48
N TYR A 5 4.05 -5.30 -11.76
CA TYR A 5 4.65 -6.56 -12.19
C TYR A 5 4.60 -7.61 -11.08
N GLU A 6 3.89 -8.71 -11.31
CA GLU A 6 3.71 -9.79 -10.34
C GLU A 6 5.04 -10.40 -9.87
N TYR A 7 6.01 -10.54 -10.77
CA TYR A 7 7.33 -11.08 -10.40
C TYR A 7 8.07 -10.18 -9.40
N LEU A 8 7.89 -8.85 -9.46
CA LEU A 8 8.48 -7.91 -8.51
C LEU A 8 7.75 -7.93 -7.17
N ILE A 9 6.43 -8.12 -7.17
CA ILE A 9 5.66 -8.33 -5.93
C ILE A 9 6.18 -9.57 -5.20
N ASN A 10 6.30 -10.68 -5.93
CA ASN A 10 6.78 -11.94 -5.38
C ASN A 10 8.22 -11.83 -4.86
N GLU A 11 9.07 -11.08 -5.55
CA GLU A 11 10.45 -10.86 -5.12
C GLU A 11 10.53 -10.00 -3.85
N ALA A 12 9.73 -8.93 -3.75
CA ALA A 12 9.66 -8.11 -2.54
C ALA A 12 9.22 -8.93 -1.33
N LEU A 13 8.19 -9.77 -1.49
CA LEU A 13 7.72 -10.68 -0.45
C LEU A 13 8.80 -11.69 -0.05
N ARG A 14 9.50 -12.28 -1.03
CA ARG A 14 10.61 -13.21 -0.79
C ARG A 14 11.71 -12.56 0.05
N ILE A 15 12.11 -11.33 -0.27
CA ILE A 15 13.15 -10.59 0.47
C ILE A 15 12.72 -10.35 1.92
N VAL A 16 11.50 -9.88 2.11
CA VAL A 16 10.93 -9.63 3.44
C VAL A 16 10.84 -10.91 4.27
N ASP A 17 10.46 -12.03 3.66
CA ASP A 17 10.36 -13.32 4.35
C ASP A 17 11.72 -13.89 4.77
N LEU A 18 12.78 -13.58 4.01
CA LEU A 18 14.15 -13.93 4.38
C LEU A 18 14.66 -13.12 5.58
N LYS A 19 14.09 -11.94 5.85
CA LYS A 19 14.41 -11.10 7.01
C LYS A 19 15.90 -10.79 7.13
N GLY A 20 16.53 -10.46 6.00
CA GLY A 20 17.99 -10.24 5.91
C GLY A 20 18.49 -9.05 6.73
N THR A 21 17.64 -8.04 6.91
CA THR A 21 17.95 -6.82 7.66
C THR A 21 16.83 -6.42 8.64
N VAL A 22 17.14 -5.49 9.55
CA VAL A 22 16.13 -4.89 10.45
C VAL A 22 15.02 -4.19 9.66
N ASP A 23 15.39 -3.54 8.56
CA ASP A 23 14.44 -2.88 7.65
C ASP A 23 13.51 -3.89 6.99
N ASP A 24 14.02 -5.06 6.59
CA ASP A 24 13.20 -6.13 5.99
C ASP A 24 12.20 -6.70 7.00
N ILE A 25 12.64 -6.91 8.25
CA ILE A 25 11.77 -7.36 9.34
C ILE A 25 10.66 -6.34 9.59
N LYS A 26 11.02 -5.06 9.65
CA LYS A 26 10.06 -3.97 9.84
C LYS A 26 9.05 -3.93 8.68
N ALA A 27 9.53 -3.95 7.44
CA ALA A 27 8.68 -3.98 6.25
C ALA A 27 7.71 -5.18 6.29
N GLY A 28 8.17 -6.36 6.68
CA GLY A 28 7.30 -7.53 6.82
C GLY A 28 6.25 -7.43 7.90
N ASN A 29 6.56 -6.79 9.02
CA ASN A 29 5.57 -6.54 10.06
C ASN A 29 4.52 -5.52 9.59
N ASP A 30 4.96 -4.46 8.91
CA ASP A 30 4.09 -3.42 8.38
C ASP A 30 3.15 -3.96 7.28
N LEU A 31 3.66 -4.80 6.37
CA LEU A 31 2.85 -5.49 5.36
C LEU A 31 1.80 -6.42 5.99
N LYS A 32 2.15 -7.13 7.07
CA LYS A 32 1.20 -7.98 7.81
C LYS A 32 0.12 -7.14 8.50
N GLU A 33 0.49 -6.00 9.06
CA GLU A 33 -0.45 -5.11 9.72
C GLU A 33 -1.45 -4.50 8.73
N ILE A 34 -0.97 -4.06 7.56
CA ILE A 34 -1.82 -3.62 6.44
C ILE A 34 -2.82 -4.70 6.05
N ASN A 35 -2.33 -5.92 5.77
CA ASN A 35 -3.17 -7.04 5.34
C ASN A 35 -4.22 -7.41 6.40
N ARG A 36 -3.86 -7.34 7.69
CA ARG A 36 -4.81 -7.55 8.80
C ARG A 36 -5.93 -6.52 8.76
N ILE A 37 -5.60 -5.23 8.64
CA ILE A 37 -6.60 -4.16 8.65
C ILE A 37 -7.50 -4.26 7.41
N ILE A 38 -6.95 -4.45 6.22
CA ILE A 38 -7.72 -4.66 4.98
C ILE A 38 -8.69 -5.82 5.16
N SER A 39 -8.21 -6.97 5.65
CA SER A 39 -9.06 -8.13 5.89
C SER A 39 -10.20 -7.81 6.86
N CYS A 40 -9.93 -7.07 7.95
CA CYS A 40 -10.95 -6.67 8.92
C CYS A 40 -12.00 -5.71 8.32
N LEU A 41 -11.60 -4.86 7.36
CA LEU A 41 -12.48 -3.94 6.65
C LEU A 41 -13.30 -4.63 5.53
N GLU A 42 -12.87 -5.81 5.07
CA GLU A 42 -13.62 -6.65 4.12
C GLU A 42 -14.66 -7.54 4.80
N VAL A 43 -14.51 -7.81 6.10
CA VAL A 43 -15.49 -8.56 6.88
C VAL A 43 -16.81 -7.78 6.96
N ASN A 44 -17.83 -8.29 6.28
CA ASN A 44 -19.19 -7.73 6.29
C ASN A 44 -19.97 -8.12 7.56
N ILE A 45 -19.35 -7.95 8.73
CA ILE A 45 -20.00 -8.13 10.02
C ILE A 45 -20.45 -6.76 10.50
N ASN A 46 -21.76 -6.59 10.64
CA ASN A 46 -22.42 -5.33 11.02
C ASN A 46 -22.24 -4.99 12.52
N ILE A 47 -21.04 -5.20 13.07
CA ILE A 47 -20.65 -4.73 14.40
C ILE A 47 -19.96 -3.38 14.19
N SER A 48 -20.76 -2.32 14.16
CA SER A 48 -20.32 -0.94 13.90
C SER A 48 -19.07 -0.55 14.71
N LEU A 49 -18.96 -1.00 15.98
CA LEU A 49 -17.80 -0.71 16.83
C LEU A 49 -16.50 -1.38 16.37
N TYR A 50 -16.57 -2.60 15.83
CA TYR A 50 -15.41 -3.33 15.34
C TYR A 50 -14.85 -2.67 14.08
N ILE A 51 -15.72 -2.32 13.13
CA ILE A 51 -15.32 -1.60 11.91
C ILE A 51 -14.75 -0.23 12.26
N GLN A 52 -15.39 0.53 13.15
CA GLN A 52 -14.88 1.83 13.60
C GLN A 52 -13.49 1.74 14.25
N LYS A 53 -13.23 0.70 15.04
CA LYS A 53 -11.90 0.46 15.63
C LYS A 53 -10.85 0.25 14.53
N ASN A 54 -11.14 -0.62 13.55
CA ASN A 54 -10.20 -0.91 12.46
C ASN A 54 -9.99 0.30 11.53
N ILE A 55 -11.00 1.14 11.32
CA ILE A 55 -10.85 2.41 10.59
C ILE A 55 -9.86 3.33 11.31
N LYS A 56 -10.01 3.49 12.64
CA LYS A 56 -9.08 4.32 13.44
C LYS A 56 -7.66 3.77 13.40
N GLU A 57 -7.51 2.45 13.54
CA GLU A 57 -6.21 1.78 13.44
C GLU A 57 -5.59 1.99 12.05
N GLY A 58 -6.37 1.84 10.97
CA GLY A 58 -5.86 2.02 9.61
C GLY A 58 -5.46 3.46 9.30
N ILE A 59 -6.20 4.45 9.81
CA ILE A 59 -5.81 5.86 9.68
C ILE A 59 -4.50 6.14 10.42
N ALA A 60 -4.34 5.62 11.63
CA ALA A 60 -3.10 5.76 12.40
C ALA A 60 -1.92 5.05 11.70
N LEU A 61 -2.17 3.85 11.15
CA LEU A 61 -1.18 3.10 10.39
C LEU A 61 -0.72 3.88 9.16
N ASN A 62 -1.65 4.32 8.30
CA ASN A 62 -1.34 5.13 7.12
C ASN A 62 -0.46 6.33 7.47
N ARG A 63 -0.84 7.10 8.50
CA ARG A 63 -0.03 8.24 8.95
C ARG A 63 1.40 7.84 9.29
N ARG A 64 1.58 6.80 10.12
CA ARG A 64 2.91 6.30 10.48
C ARG A 64 3.70 5.87 9.23
N LEU A 65 3.08 5.10 8.35
CA LEU A 65 3.75 4.57 7.16
C LEU A 65 4.22 5.69 6.23
N ARG A 66 3.44 6.76 6.05
CA ARG A 66 3.84 7.92 5.25
C ARG A 66 5.00 8.71 5.85
N GLU A 67 5.15 8.69 7.17
CA GLU A 67 6.29 9.29 7.86
C GLU A 67 7.55 8.42 7.74
N GLU A 68 7.40 7.09 7.70
CA GLU A 68 8.50 6.12 7.73
C GLU A 68 8.98 5.65 6.34
N TYR A 69 8.12 5.71 5.32
CA TYR A 69 8.38 5.21 3.96
C TYR A 69 8.18 6.32 2.92
N PRO A 70 9.23 7.09 2.58
CA PRO A 70 9.13 8.12 1.54
C PRO A 70 8.72 7.56 0.17
N GLU A 71 8.98 6.27 -0.09
CA GLU A 71 8.60 5.58 -1.32
C GLU A 71 7.08 5.54 -1.53
N ILE A 72 6.27 5.60 -0.47
CA ILE A 72 4.81 5.71 -0.57
C ILE A 72 4.42 7.01 -1.26
N GLN A 73 5.03 8.14 -0.87
CA GLN A 73 4.72 9.43 -1.49
C GLN A 73 5.20 9.47 -2.93
N ASN A 74 6.43 8.99 -3.19
CA ASN A 74 6.95 8.91 -4.55
C ASN A 74 6.05 8.05 -5.45
N MET A 75 5.47 6.97 -4.91
CA MET A 75 4.51 6.15 -5.63
C MET A 75 3.23 6.91 -5.97
N CYS A 76 2.65 7.63 -5.01
CA CYS A 76 1.52 8.52 -5.27
C CYS A 76 1.85 9.53 -6.38
N ASP A 77 3.04 10.11 -6.38
CA ASP A 77 3.47 11.10 -7.37
C ASP A 77 3.64 10.49 -8.76
N VAL A 78 4.24 9.29 -8.87
CA VAL A 78 4.36 8.57 -10.15
C VAL A 78 2.97 8.25 -10.71
N ILE A 79 2.06 7.74 -9.88
CA ILE A 79 0.69 7.42 -10.29
C ILE A 79 -0.04 8.67 -10.78
N ASN A 80 0.06 9.78 -10.05
CA ASN A 80 -0.58 11.05 -10.40
C ASN A 80 -0.02 11.62 -11.72
N ASN A 81 1.28 11.51 -11.95
CA ASN A 81 1.92 12.00 -13.17
C ASN A 81 1.59 11.14 -14.41
N MET A 82 1.44 9.83 -14.23
CA MET A 82 1.07 8.92 -15.32
C MET A 82 -0.43 8.96 -15.66
N SER A 83 -1.28 9.45 -14.76
CA SER A 83 -2.71 9.63 -15.00
C SER A 83 -3.23 10.92 -14.35
N PRO A 84 -2.94 12.09 -14.94
CA PRO A 84 -3.27 13.39 -14.35
C PRO A 84 -4.78 13.61 -14.12
N ASN A 85 -5.64 12.93 -14.87
CA ASN A 85 -7.11 13.04 -14.76
C ASN A 85 -7.76 12.03 -13.80
N ARG A 86 -6.99 11.19 -13.10
CA ARG A 86 -7.55 10.16 -12.19
C ARG A 86 -8.23 10.77 -10.96
N ASN A 87 -7.69 11.89 -10.46
CA ASN A 87 -8.23 12.57 -9.28
C ASN A 87 -9.57 13.29 -9.52
N GLU A 88 -9.94 13.55 -10.78
CA GLU A 88 -11.20 14.22 -11.11
C GLU A 88 -12.40 13.25 -11.20
N ASN A 89 -12.16 11.95 -11.43
CA ASN A 89 -13.22 10.97 -11.69
C ASN A 89 -13.39 9.88 -10.60
N ILE A 90 -12.56 9.85 -9.56
CA ILE A 90 -12.63 8.83 -8.49
C ILE A 90 -12.89 9.51 -7.13
N LYS A 91 -13.92 10.33 -7.07
CA LYS A 91 -14.75 10.38 -5.87
C LYS A 91 -16.10 9.87 -6.31
N SER A 92 -16.25 8.55 -6.30
CA SER A 92 -17.59 7.97 -6.30
C SER A 92 -18.31 8.67 -5.15
N VAL A 93 -19.39 9.39 -5.45
CA VAL A 93 -20.14 10.22 -4.50
C VAL A 93 -20.67 9.40 -3.31
N ASN A 94 -20.54 8.07 -3.36
CA ASN A 94 -20.96 7.09 -2.37
C ASN A 94 -19.84 6.15 -1.87
N ALA A 95 -18.54 6.45 -2.07
CA ALA A 95 -17.48 5.58 -1.55
C ALA A 95 -17.50 5.59 -0.01
N SER A 96 -17.48 4.41 0.62
CA SER A 96 -17.40 4.34 2.08
C SER A 96 -15.99 4.68 2.56
N ILE A 97 -15.88 5.26 3.76
CA ILE A 97 -14.57 5.51 4.41
C ILE A 97 -13.72 4.22 4.44
N SER A 98 -14.36 3.07 4.59
CA SER A 98 -13.71 1.76 4.58
C SER A 98 -13.09 1.43 3.22
N ASP A 99 -13.78 1.75 2.13
CA ASP A 99 -13.28 1.50 0.77
C ASP A 99 -12.13 2.43 0.42
N GLU A 100 -12.24 3.72 0.76
CA GLU A 100 -11.15 4.68 0.59
C GLU A 100 -9.90 4.27 1.37
N LEU A 101 -10.08 3.85 2.63
CA LEU A 101 -8.96 3.41 3.47
C LEU A 101 -8.30 2.14 2.94
N LYS A 102 -9.06 1.18 2.40
CA LYS A 102 -8.47 -0.01 1.76
C LYS A 102 -7.61 0.35 0.56
N GLU A 103 -8.07 1.24 -0.31
CA GLU A 103 -7.29 1.67 -1.49
C GLU A 103 -6.01 2.41 -1.08
N ILE A 104 -6.08 3.25 -0.04
CA ILE A 104 -4.89 3.89 0.51
C ILE A 104 -3.91 2.85 1.05
N LEU A 105 -4.35 1.93 1.90
CA LEU A 105 -3.49 0.91 2.49
C LEU A 105 -2.90 -0.04 1.45
N ARG A 106 -3.62 -0.35 0.35
CA ARG A 106 -3.08 -1.09 -0.79
C ARG A 106 -1.98 -0.31 -1.50
N THR A 107 -2.15 1.01 -1.66
CA THR A 107 -1.10 1.86 -2.24
C THR A 107 0.12 1.90 -1.32
N ASP A 108 -0.09 2.03 -0.01
CA ASP A 108 0.99 2.00 0.98
C ASP A 108 1.74 0.65 0.94
N GLN A 109 1.03 -0.47 0.76
CA GLN A 109 1.61 -1.81 0.60
C GLN A 109 2.60 -1.85 -0.57
N PHE A 110 2.20 -1.35 -1.74
CA PHE A 110 3.07 -1.30 -2.91
C PHE A 110 4.24 -0.33 -2.69
N GLY A 111 4.02 0.80 -2.02
CA GLY A 111 5.09 1.73 -1.63
C GLY A 111 6.18 1.06 -0.79
N ILE A 112 5.78 0.29 0.22
CA ILE A 112 6.71 -0.49 1.06
C ILE A 112 7.45 -1.53 0.23
N MET A 113 6.75 -2.29 -0.62
CA MET A 113 7.38 -3.29 -1.50
C MET A 113 8.42 -2.67 -2.41
N THR A 114 8.15 -1.50 -2.99
CA THR A 114 9.14 -0.80 -3.81
C THR A 114 10.34 -0.34 -3.00
N GLY A 115 10.15 0.17 -1.79
CA GLY A 115 11.25 0.52 -0.89
C GLY A 115 12.15 -0.68 -0.59
N VAL A 116 11.57 -1.86 -0.40
CA VAL A 116 12.34 -3.12 -0.26
C VAL A 116 13.13 -3.40 -1.54
N LEU A 117 12.50 -3.38 -2.71
CA LEU A 117 13.16 -3.69 -3.98
C LEU A 117 14.32 -2.73 -4.30
N ILE A 118 14.14 -1.44 -4.03
CA ILE A 118 15.19 -0.41 -4.23
C ILE A 118 16.36 -0.67 -3.28
N LYS A 119 16.10 -0.90 -1.99
CA LYS A 119 17.16 -1.16 -0.99
C LYS A 119 17.99 -2.39 -1.32
N HIS A 120 17.39 -3.39 -1.95
CA HIS A 120 18.06 -4.61 -2.40
C HIS A 120 18.55 -4.56 -3.85
N ASN A 121 18.52 -3.39 -4.50
CA ASN A 121 18.98 -3.16 -5.87
C ASN A 121 18.30 -4.05 -6.93
N VAL A 122 17.05 -4.46 -6.69
CA VAL A 122 16.25 -5.23 -7.66
C VAL A 122 15.68 -4.31 -8.74
N VAL A 123 15.28 -3.10 -8.36
CA VAL A 123 14.85 -2.02 -9.25
C VAL A 123 15.56 -0.73 -8.87
N SER A 124 15.69 0.19 -9.82
CA SER A 124 16.32 1.49 -9.56
C SER A 124 15.33 2.62 -9.24
N ASP A 125 14.08 2.47 -9.68
CA ASP A 125 13.04 3.49 -9.53
C ASP A 125 11.63 2.86 -9.47
N ILE A 126 10.67 3.60 -8.89
CA ILE A 126 9.27 3.16 -8.77
C ILE A 126 8.62 2.89 -10.13
N LYS A 127 9.01 3.60 -11.19
CA LYS A 127 8.45 3.39 -12.53
C LYS A 127 8.74 2.00 -13.08
N GLU A 128 9.80 1.34 -12.63
CA GLU A 128 10.11 -0.05 -13.03
C GLU A 128 9.17 -1.06 -12.37
N PHE A 129 8.52 -0.69 -11.26
CA PHE A 129 7.55 -1.54 -10.57
C PHE A 129 6.15 -1.47 -11.19
N VAL A 130 5.79 -0.34 -11.79
CA VAL A 130 4.49 -0.09 -12.41
C VAL A 130 4.47 -0.65 -13.83
N GLN A 131 3.55 -1.59 -14.10
CA GLN A 131 3.35 -2.17 -15.42
C GLN A 131 2.42 -1.31 -16.29
N GLU A 132 1.28 -0.91 -15.74
CA GLU A 132 0.26 -0.17 -16.48
C GLU A 132 -0.62 0.66 -15.53
N ILE A 133 -1.14 1.79 -16.02
CA ILE A 133 -2.18 2.56 -15.34
C ILE A 133 -3.35 2.72 -16.29
N THR A 134 -4.49 2.12 -15.91
CA THR A 134 -5.78 2.21 -16.61
C THR A 134 -6.78 3.11 -15.90
#